data_AF-I3YQU0-F1
#
_entry.id   AF-I3YQU0-F1
#
_cell.length_a   1.000
_cell.length_b   1.000
_cell.length_c   1.000
_cell.angle_alpha   90.00
_cell.angle_beta   90.00
_cell.angle_gamma   90.00
#
_symmetry.space_group_name_H-M   'P 1'
#
loop_
_entity.id
_entity.type
_entity.pdbx_description
1 polymer ?
#
loop_
_entity_poly.entity_id
_entity_poly.type
_entity_poly.pdbx_seq_one_letter_code
_entity_poly.pdbx_strand_id
1 'polypeptide(L)'
;MKKTIFTILFVLSVTINCLAQMTYKDGKLTVGRGMYKTYTTSWAGWAHYWGATDQNGIKMHIHAADPRMSTTTNKLVFLDSDRSLYIDLYCRTMYQTSDEKLKTNIRSLKTTPVSRSAFSINIAPAQSNPSTNMVLKLNPVKYHWRDESEYERFNIRPVQSGVEEYGFLAQELEAIIPGAVAMTEEGDRLVNYSALIPILTGAIQELTARVAALESQLKAAGK
;
A
#
# COMPACT_ATOMS: atom_id res chain seq x y z
N MET A 1 67.73 49.56 -40.88
CA MET A 1 67.29 48.92 -39.62
C MET A 1 66.27 49.82 -38.92
N LYS A 2 65.02 49.37 -38.82
CA LYS A 2 64.10 49.52 -37.66
C LYS A 2 62.80 48.81 -38.06
N LYS A 3 62.63 47.58 -37.56
CA LYS A 3 61.43 46.75 -37.78
C LYS A 3 60.36 47.23 -36.80
N THR A 4 59.29 47.83 -37.31
CA THR A 4 58.12 48.16 -36.48
C THR A 4 57.25 46.91 -36.43
N ILE A 5 57.35 46.14 -35.35
CA ILE A 5 56.49 44.99 -35.06
C ILE A 5 55.17 45.56 -34.53
N PHE A 6 54.10 45.45 -35.30
CA PHE A 6 52.75 45.68 -34.79
C PHE A 6 52.25 44.37 -34.20
N THR A 7 52.20 44.29 -32.87
CA THR A 7 51.65 43.17 -32.12
C THR A 7 50.13 43.14 -32.31
N ILE A 8 49.62 42.15 -33.05
CA ILE A 8 48.19 41.85 -33.10
C ILE A 8 47.81 41.21 -31.76
N LEU A 9 47.11 41.97 -30.92
CA LEU A 9 46.52 41.45 -29.69
C LEU A 9 45.28 40.61 -30.06
N PHE A 10 45.48 39.31 -30.26
CA PHE A 10 44.39 38.36 -30.46
C PHE A 10 43.70 38.15 -29.09
N VAL A 11 42.65 38.91 -28.81
CA VAL A 11 41.79 38.65 -27.65
C VAL A 11 41.01 37.39 -27.95
N LEU A 12 41.57 36.25 -27.53
CA LEU A 12 40.90 34.96 -27.55
C LEU A 12 39.79 35.00 -26.49
N SER A 13 38.60 35.46 -26.87
CA SER A 13 37.41 35.35 -26.02
C SER A 13 36.98 33.90 -25.99
N VAL A 14 37.58 33.10 -25.10
CA VAL A 14 37.11 31.75 -24.79
C VAL A 14 35.79 31.91 -24.04
N THR A 15 34.68 31.80 -24.76
CA THR A 15 33.37 31.59 -24.13
C THR A 15 33.36 30.18 -23.56
N ILE A 16 33.70 30.04 -22.29
CA ILE A 16 33.39 28.82 -21.55
C ILE A 16 31.87 28.76 -21.47
N ASN A 17 31.25 27.88 -22.26
CA ASN A 17 29.85 27.51 -22.05
C ASN A 17 29.81 26.78 -20.71
N CYS A 18 29.66 27.52 -19.60
CA CYS A 18 29.21 26.90 -18.38
C CYS A 18 27.78 26.43 -18.66
N LEU A 19 27.58 25.12 -18.77
CA LEU A 19 26.24 24.57 -18.63
C LEU A 19 25.84 24.90 -17.20
N ALA A 20 25.10 25.99 -17.03
CA ALA A 20 24.60 26.39 -15.72
C ALA A 20 23.79 25.20 -15.17
N GLN A 21 24.36 24.52 -14.16
CA GLN A 21 23.68 23.39 -13.51
C GLN A 21 22.40 23.85 -12.83
N MET A 22 22.31 25.13 -12.47
CA MET A 22 21.13 25.79 -11.94
C MET A 22 20.86 27.07 -12.72
N THR A 23 19.63 27.26 -13.19
CA THR A 23 19.20 28.49 -13.87
C THR A 23 17.97 29.06 -13.17
N TYR A 24 17.98 30.35 -12.85
CA TYR A 24 16.79 31.06 -12.40
C TYR A 24 16.33 32.03 -13.49
N LYS A 25 15.11 31.84 -14.01
CA LYS A 25 14.54 32.68 -15.06
C LYS A 25 13.01 32.71 -14.94
N ASP A 26 12.43 33.90 -15.09
CA ASP A 26 10.97 34.13 -15.08
C ASP A 26 10.26 33.52 -13.86
N GLY A 27 10.85 33.67 -12.67
CA GLY A 27 10.28 33.15 -11.42
C GLY A 27 10.48 31.64 -11.20
N LYS A 28 11.22 30.95 -12.08
CA LYS A 28 11.44 29.50 -12.00
C LYS A 28 12.90 29.16 -11.80
N LEU A 29 13.17 28.20 -10.91
CA LEU A 29 14.48 27.60 -10.71
C LEU A 29 14.55 26.26 -11.45
N THR A 30 15.55 26.05 -12.30
CA THR A 30 15.73 24.79 -13.03
C THR A 30 17.11 24.21 -12.77
N VAL A 31 17.19 22.88 -12.71
CA VAL A 31 18.45 22.14 -12.55
C VAL A 31 18.60 21.15 -13.69
N GLY A 32 19.63 21.31 -14.52
CA GLY A 32 20.02 20.37 -15.59
C GLY A 32 19.13 20.28 -16.85
N ARG A 33 17.94 20.91 -16.91
CA ARG A 33 17.07 21.05 -18.11
C ARG A 33 16.22 22.35 -18.08
N GLY A 34 15.36 22.53 -19.09
CA GLY A 34 14.43 23.65 -19.25
C GLY A 34 13.16 23.59 -18.37
N MET A 35 12.45 24.72 -18.32
CA MET A 35 11.27 24.95 -17.47
C MET A 35 10.08 24.06 -17.87
N TYR A 36 9.39 23.47 -16.88
CA TYR A 36 8.11 22.79 -17.08
C TYR A 36 6.93 23.74 -16.78
N LYS A 37 5.76 23.44 -17.35
CA LYS A 37 4.59 24.34 -17.48
C LYS A 37 4.28 25.16 -16.22
N THR A 38 3.68 24.54 -15.21
CA THR A 38 3.21 25.21 -13.98
C THR A 38 4.13 24.98 -12.78
N TYR A 39 5.26 24.30 -12.97
CA TYR A 39 6.19 23.98 -11.89
C TYR A 39 7.23 25.09 -11.74
N THR A 40 7.33 25.64 -10.54
CA THR A 40 8.30 26.69 -10.17
C THR A 40 9.72 26.14 -10.00
N THR A 41 9.84 24.82 -9.82
CA THR A 41 11.10 24.09 -9.78
C THR A 41 11.09 22.98 -10.83
N SER A 42 12.23 22.74 -11.48
CA SER A 42 12.41 21.57 -12.35
C SER A 42 13.77 20.93 -12.13
N TRP A 43 13.79 19.61 -12.21
CA TRP A 43 14.95 18.80 -11.90
C TRP A 43 15.19 17.82 -13.05
N ALA A 44 16.44 17.76 -13.53
CA ALA A 44 16.87 16.79 -14.52
C ALA A 44 17.76 15.74 -13.87
N GLY A 45 17.22 14.55 -13.66
CA GLY A 45 17.92 13.41 -13.05
C GLY A 45 17.07 12.14 -13.12
N TRP A 46 17.64 11.01 -12.73
CA TRP A 46 16.95 9.71 -12.78
C TRP A 46 16.30 9.30 -11.45
N ALA A 47 16.75 9.89 -10.34
CA ALA A 47 16.21 9.66 -9.01
C ALA A 47 16.43 10.87 -8.10
N HIS A 48 15.59 11.01 -7.08
CA HIS A 48 15.73 11.97 -5.99
C HIS A 48 15.69 11.24 -4.65
N TYR A 49 16.49 11.73 -3.71
CA TYR A 49 16.56 11.22 -2.34
C TYR A 49 16.36 12.38 -1.37
N TRP A 50 15.44 12.21 -0.42
CA TRP A 50 15.28 13.13 0.71
C TRP A 50 15.38 12.33 2.00
N GLY A 51 16.33 12.68 2.85
CA GLY A 51 16.59 11.95 4.09
C GLY A 51 17.55 12.68 5.01
N ALA A 52 17.55 12.29 6.28
CA ALA A 52 18.47 12.83 7.29
C ALA A 52 19.84 12.13 7.25
N THR A 53 19.88 10.87 6.81
CA THR A 53 21.09 10.05 6.64
C THR A 53 20.93 9.20 5.39
N ASP A 54 21.96 8.45 4.99
CA ASP A 54 21.87 7.49 3.87
C ASP A 54 20.99 6.27 4.17
N GLN A 55 20.57 6.10 5.43
CA GLN A 55 19.72 4.99 5.89
C GLN A 55 18.29 5.42 6.20
N ASN A 56 18.01 6.73 6.27
CA ASN A 56 16.72 7.27 6.68
C ASN A 56 16.23 8.28 5.63
N GLY A 57 15.50 7.79 4.62
CA GLY A 57 14.94 8.68 3.61
C GLY A 57 13.99 8.03 2.60
N ILE A 58 13.37 8.90 1.81
CA ILE A 58 12.45 8.57 0.72
C ILE A 58 13.14 8.77 -0.63
N LYS A 59 12.94 7.79 -1.52
CA LYS A 59 13.50 7.73 -2.87
C LYS A 59 12.38 7.83 -3.90
N MET A 60 12.49 8.78 -4.82
CA MET A 60 11.64 8.86 -6.01
C MET A 60 12.46 8.52 -7.25
N HIS A 61 12.17 7.38 -7.87
CA HIS A 61 12.77 6.94 -9.12
C HIS A 61 11.91 7.40 -10.29
N ILE A 62 12.45 8.26 -11.14
CA ILE A 62 11.71 8.95 -12.21
C ILE A 62 12.19 8.57 -13.62
N HIS A 63 13.02 7.52 -13.74
CA HIS A 63 13.54 7.03 -15.03
C HIS A 63 12.56 6.12 -15.79
N ALA A 64 11.71 5.41 -15.07
CA ALA A 64 10.76 4.46 -15.66
C ALA A 64 9.53 5.21 -16.21
N ALA A 65 8.84 4.59 -17.18
CA ALA A 65 7.58 5.13 -17.72
C ALA A 65 6.55 5.39 -16.62
N ASP A 66 6.49 4.46 -15.64
CA ASP A 66 5.79 4.64 -14.38
C ASP A 66 6.81 4.95 -13.27
N PRO A 67 6.85 6.20 -12.76
CA PRO A 67 7.73 6.56 -11.65
C PRO A 67 7.45 5.72 -10.41
N ARG A 68 8.48 5.49 -9.60
CA ARG A 68 8.41 4.67 -8.40
C ARG A 68 8.79 5.46 -7.16
N MET A 69 8.16 5.12 -6.05
CA MET A 69 8.49 5.66 -4.74
C MET A 69 8.87 4.50 -3.82
N SER A 70 9.89 4.71 -2.99
CA SER A 70 10.33 3.74 -2.00
C SER A 70 11.00 4.46 -0.83
N THR A 71 11.21 3.75 0.27
CA THR A 71 12.04 4.22 1.37
C THR A 71 13.34 3.44 1.40
N THR A 72 14.26 3.82 2.28
CA THR A 72 15.43 3.01 2.63
C THR A 72 15.06 1.73 3.38
N THR A 73 13.85 1.66 3.93
CA THR A 73 13.27 0.49 4.58
C THR A 73 12.31 -0.24 3.62
N ASN A 74 11.56 -1.22 4.13
CA ASN A 74 10.57 -1.97 3.37
C ASN A 74 9.14 -1.38 3.46
N LYS A 75 8.96 -0.18 4.05
CA LYS A 75 7.65 0.43 4.28
C LYS A 75 7.66 1.92 3.90
N LEU A 76 6.61 2.38 3.21
CA LEU A 76 6.29 3.79 3.06
C LEU A 76 5.12 4.12 4.00
N VAL A 77 5.33 5.07 4.92
CA VAL A 77 4.35 5.44 5.94
C VAL A 77 3.72 6.78 5.59
N PHE A 78 2.39 6.83 5.56
CA PHE A 78 1.61 8.05 5.37
C PHE A 78 1.07 8.52 6.72
N LEU A 79 1.93 9.21 7.46
CA LEU A 79 1.68 9.72 8.81
C LEU A 79 2.04 11.20 8.84
N ASP A 80 1.21 12.00 9.48
CA ASP A 80 1.58 13.33 9.93
C ASP A 80 2.32 13.21 11.27
N SER A 81 3.63 13.45 11.25
CA SER A 81 4.48 13.31 12.44
C SER A 81 4.25 14.39 13.49
N ASP A 82 3.86 15.61 13.09
CA ASP A 82 3.61 16.70 14.04
C ASP A 82 2.35 16.41 14.87
N ARG A 83 1.38 15.72 14.27
CA ARG A 83 0.10 15.36 14.89
C ARG A 83 0.04 13.92 15.39
N SER A 84 0.99 13.07 14.98
CA SER A 84 0.97 11.62 15.22
C SER A 84 -0.31 10.94 14.70
N LEU A 85 -0.81 11.36 13.54
CA LEU A 85 -2.03 10.83 12.93
C LEU A 85 -1.78 10.28 11.53
N TYR A 86 -2.35 9.10 11.23
CA TYR A 86 -2.38 8.57 9.87
C TYR A 86 -3.31 9.40 9.00
N ILE A 87 -2.96 9.55 7.71
CA ILE A 87 -3.73 10.36 6.75
C ILE A 87 -4.51 9.48 5.77
N ASP A 88 -5.59 10.05 5.23
CA ASP A 88 -6.39 9.42 4.17
C ASP A 88 -5.60 9.32 2.85
N LEU A 89 -5.68 8.15 2.19
CA LEU A 89 -5.14 7.95 0.86
C LEU A 89 -6.25 8.02 -0.20
N TYR A 90 -6.38 9.18 -0.85
CA TYR A 90 -7.28 9.35 -1.99
C TYR A 90 -6.64 8.80 -3.26
N CYS A 91 -7.09 7.63 -3.71
CA CYS A 91 -6.70 7.06 -4.99
C CYS A 91 -7.92 6.52 -5.73
N ARG A 92 -7.86 6.46 -7.06
CA ARG A 92 -8.96 5.89 -7.87
C ARG A 92 -9.06 4.38 -7.67
N THR A 93 -7.94 3.68 -7.67
CA THR A 93 -7.87 2.22 -7.59
C THR A 93 -6.54 1.80 -6.99
N MET A 94 -6.58 0.86 -6.04
CA MET A 94 -5.40 0.25 -5.43
C MET A 94 -5.15 -1.13 -6.06
N TYR A 95 -3.99 -1.32 -6.68
CA TYR A 95 -3.52 -2.61 -7.16
C TYR A 95 -2.49 -3.19 -6.20
N GLN A 96 -2.70 -4.44 -5.77
CA GLN A 96 -1.77 -5.17 -4.90
C GLN A 96 -1.08 -6.29 -5.69
N THR A 97 0.25 -6.37 -5.60
CA THR A 97 1.02 -7.43 -6.25
C THR A 97 0.59 -8.79 -5.71
N SER A 98 0.16 -9.70 -6.60
CA SER A 98 -0.41 -11.00 -6.22
C SER A 98 -0.06 -12.11 -7.24
N ASP A 99 1.04 -11.95 -7.97
CA ASP A 99 1.53 -12.89 -8.99
C ASP A 99 1.92 -14.24 -8.37
N GLU A 100 1.58 -15.35 -9.03
CA GLU A 100 1.89 -16.72 -8.60
C GLU A 100 3.40 -16.95 -8.45
N LYS A 101 4.22 -16.41 -9.36
CA LYS A 101 5.68 -16.62 -9.33
C LYS A 101 6.36 -15.99 -8.11
N LEU A 102 5.67 -15.07 -7.44
CA LEU A 102 6.14 -14.39 -6.24
C LEU A 102 5.65 -15.07 -4.95
N LYS A 103 4.97 -16.21 -5.07
CA LYS A 103 4.37 -16.95 -3.95
C LYS A 103 4.90 -18.38 -3.94
N THR A 104 5.02 -18.93 -2.74
CA THR A 104 5.36 -20.34 -2.53
C THR A 104 4.36 -20.96 -1.57
N ASN A 105 4.30 -22.29 -1.50
CA ASN A 105 3.39 -23.02 -0.59
C ASN A 105 1.91 -22.64 -0.76
N ILE A 106 1.46 -22.40 -1.99
CA ILE A 106 0.08 -22.03 -2.30
C ILE A 106 -0.85 -23.22 -1.94
N ARG A 107 -1.83 -22.97 -1.05
CA ARG A 107 -2.82 -23.96 -0.62
C ARG A 107 -4.23 -23.41 -0.84
N SER A 108 -5.14 -24.27 -1.29
CA SER A 108 -6.55 -23.92 -1.43
C SER A 108 -7.19 -23.68 -0.07
N LEU A 109 -8.03 -22.65 0.03
CA LEU A 109 -8.92 -22.42 1.17
C LEU A 109 -10.23 -23.21 1.08
N LYS A 110 -10.52 -23.85 -0.07
CA LYS A 110 -11.66 -24.76 -0.20
C LYS A 110 -11.34 -26.10 0.45
N THR A 111 -12.30 -26.68 1.18
CA THR A 111 -12.23 -28.10 1.54
C THR A 111 -12.32 -28.97 0.30
N THR A 112 -11.31 -29.82 0.07
CA THR A 112 -11.47 -30.96 -0.83
C THR A 112 -12.40 -31.97 -0.14
N PRO A 113 -13.45 -32.48 -0.80
CA PRO A 113 -14.12 -33.66 -0.30
C PRO A 113 -13.07 -34.76 -0.18
N VAL A 114 -12.80 -35.24 1.04
CA VAL A 114 -11.96 -36.42 1.22
C VAL A 114 -12.66 -37.53 0.44
N SER A 115 -12.02 -38.01 -0.63
CA SER A 115 -12.54 -39.10 -1.44
C SER A 115 -12.80 -40.28 -0.51
N ARG A 116 -14.06 -40.66 -0.34
CA ARG A 116 -14.46 -41.84 0.41
C ARG A 116 -13.99 -43.07 -0.36
N SER A 117 -12.76 -43.50 -0.13
CA SER A 117 -12.35 -44.87 -0.47
C SER A 117 -12.36 -45.71 0.80
N ALA A 118 -13.35 -46.60 0.85
CA ALA A 118 -13.48 -47.82 1.65
C ALA A 118 -13.55 -47.70 3.19
N PHE A 119 -14.80 -47.81 3.68
CA PHE A 119 -15.19 -48.66 4.82
C PHE A 119 -14.76 -48.24 6.24
N SER A 120 -15.60 -47.44 6.92
CA SER A 120 -16.17 -47.75 8.25
C SER A 120 -17.03 -46.59 8.79
N ILE A 121 -18.34 -46.84 8.84
CA ILE A 121 -19.30 -46.58 9.94
C ILE A 121 -19.11 -45.32 10.83
N ASN A 122 -20.15 -44.47 10.74
CA ASN A 122 -20.78 -43.58 11.74
C ASN A 122 -20.13 -42.28 12.22
N ILE A 123 -20.99 -41.24 12.14
CA ILE A 123 -20.85 -39.82 12.45
C ILE A 123 -20.05 -39.09 11.36
N ALA A 124 -20.79 -38.42 10.47
CA ALA A 124 -20.19 -37.45 9.55
C ALA A 124 -19.36 -36.45 10.38
N PRO A 125 -18.03 -36.37 10.23
CA PRO A 125 -17.32 -35.21 10.72
C PRO A 125 -17.88 -34.05 9.91
N ALA A 126 -18.53 -33.10 10.57
CA ALA A 126 -18.81 -31.81 9.98
C ALA A 126 -17.50 -31.35 9.32
N GLN A 127 -17.51 -31.24 7.99
CA GLN A 127 -16.33 -30.89 7.22
C GLN A 127 -15.67 -29.67 7.88
N SER A 128 -14.41 -29.81 8.26
CA SER A 128 -13.61 -28.73 8.84
C SER A 128 -13.38 -27.69 7.75
N ASN A 129 -14.34 -26.80 7.60
CA ASN A 129 -14.39 -25.72 6.64
C ASN A 129 -13.50 -24.58 7.13
N PRO A 130 -12.24 -24.46 6.65
CA PRO A 130 -11.26 -23.58 7.26
C PRO A 130 -11.68 -22.11 7.17
N SER A 131 -12.28 -21.69 6.05
CA SER A 131 -12.71 -20.30 5.86
C SER A 131 -13.93 -19.94 6.73
N THR A 132 -14.99 -20.77 6.71
CA THR A 132 -16.17 -20.53 7.56
C THR A 132 -15.78 -20.51 9.04
N ASN A 133 -14.92 -21.45 9.48
CA ASN A 133 -14.46 -21.50 10.87
C ASN A 133 -13.61 -20.28 11.26
N MET A 134 -12.85 -19.69 10.34
CA MET A 134 -12.13 -18.44 10.59
C MET A 134 -13.11 -17.27 10.75
N VAL A 135 -14.05 -17.12 9.82
CA VAL A 135 -15.02 -16.01 9.84
C VAL A 135 -15.88 -16.05 11.11
N LEU A 136 -16.30 -17.23 11.55
CA LEU A 136 -17.10 -17.40 12.78
C LEU A 136 -16.37 -16.97 14.07
N LYS A 137 -15.05 -16.90 14.05
CA LYS A 137 -14.24 -16.42 15.19
C LYS A 137 -14.02 -14.91 15.16
N LEU A 138 -14.25 -14.26 14.02
CA LEU A 138 -14.03 -12.82 13.89
C LEU A 138 -15.09 -12.06 14.69
N ASN A 139 -14.66 -10.99 15.35
CA ASN A 139 -15.50 -10.10 16.14
C ASN A 139 -15.55 -8.72 15.47
N PRO A 140 -16.54 -8.44 14.60
CA PRO A 140 -16.73 -7.10 14.07
C PRO A 140 -17.19 -6.17 15.18
N VAL A 141 -16.54 -5.02 15.31
CA VAL A 141 -16.82 -4.01 16.34
C VAL A 141 -17.25 -2.71 15.69
N LYS A 142 -17.94 -1.89 16.49
CA LYS A 142 -18.19 -0.48 16.20
C LYS A 142 -17.40 0.39 17.17
N TYR A 143 -16.84 1.49 16.72
CA TYR A 143 -15.97 2.33 17.53
C TYR A 143 -16.03 3.80 17.13
N HIS A 144 -15.59 4.65 18.06
CA HIS A 144 -15.20 6.04 17.82
C HIS A 144 -13.70 6.18 17.98
N TRP A 145 -13.10 7.16 17.30
CA TRP A 145 -11.71 7.51 17.52
C TRP A 145 -11.58 8.28 18.85
N ARG A 146 -10.52 8.01 19.62
CA ARG A 146 -10.37 8.58 20.98
C ARG A 146 -10.20 10.09 21.01
N ASP A 147 -9.82 10.72 19.90
CA ASP A 147 -9.60 12.17 19.80
C ASP A 147 -10.11 12.72 18.46
N GLU A 148 -11.44 12.72 18.29
CA GLU A 148 -12.09 13.33 17.12
C GLU A 148 -11.86 14.86 17.04
N SER A 149 -11.58 15.51 18.17
CA SER A 149 -11.39 16.95 18.27
C SER A 149 -10.15 17.47 17.53
N GLU A 150 -9.06 16.69 17.55
CA GLU A 150 -7.86 16.99 16.75
C GLU A 150 -8.15 16.83 15.23
N TYR A 151 -9.02 15.90 14.83
CA TYR A 151 -9.40 15.76 13.41
C TYR A 151 -10.27 16.94 12.92
N GLU A 152 -11.18 17.43 13.76
CA GLU A 152 -12.05 18.59 13.46
C GLU A 152 -11.26 19.90 13.37
N ARG A 153 -10.37 20.15 14.34
CA ARG A 153 -9.56 21.38 14.43
C ARG A 153 -8.74 21.65 13.17
N PHE A 154 -8.31 20.59 12.49
CA PHE A 154 -7.44 20.67 11.32
C PHE A 154 -8.15 20.33 10.00
N ASN A 155 -9.48 20.15 10.03
CA ASN A 155 -10.29 19.83 8.84
C ASN A 155 -9.74 18.63 8.04
N ILE A 156 -9.17 17.64 8.73
CA ILE A 156 -8.47 16.49 8.11
C ILE A 156 -9.46 15.43 7.65
N ARG A 157 -10.73 15.49 8.05
CA ARG A 157 -11.75 14.53 7.65
C ARG A 157 -13.02 15.21 7.14
N PRO A 158 -13.67 14.65 6.11
CA PRO A 158 -15.12 14.77 5.95
C PRO A 158 -15.88 13.72 6.80
N VAL A 159 -15.27 13.17 7.86
CA VAL A 159 -15.95 12.34 8.86
C VAL A 159 -16.56 13.31 9.85
N GLN A 160 -17.89 13.38 9.85
CA GLN A 160 -18.63 14.17 10.82
C GLN A 160 -18.30 13.66 12.22
N SER A 161 -18.00 14.57 13.13
CA SER A 161 -17.90 14.30 14.57
C SER A 161 -19.05 13.41 15.03
N GLY A 162 -18.77 12.38 15.82
CA GLY A 162 -19.78 11.46 16.34
C GLY A 162 -20.26 10.38 15.36
N VAL A 163 -19.61 10.20 14.20
CA VAL A 163 -19.89 9.07 13.31
C VAL A 163 -19.20 7.81 13.85
N GLU A 164 -20.00 6.78 14.16
CA GLU A 164 -19.50 5.44 14.46
C GLU A 164 -18.87 4.81 13.21
N GLU A 165 -17.67 4.27 13.36
CA GLU A 165 -17.02 3.44 12.36
C GLU A 165 -17.14 1.95 12.69
N TYR A 166 -17.04 1.10 11.67
CA TYR A 166 -17.08 -0.36 11.81
C TYR A 166 -15.74 -0.96 11.40
N GLY A 167 -15.26 -1.95 12.16
CA GLY A 167 -14.00 -2.60 11.87
C GLY A 167 -13.69 -3.78 12.78
N PHE A 168 -12.40 -4.03 13.00
CA PHE A 168 -11.91 -5.10 13.86
C PHE A 168 -10.84 -4.55 14.80
N LEU A 169 -10.76 -5.12 16.01
CA LEU A 169 -9.60 -4.90 16.87
C LEU A 169 -8.43 -5.73 16.33
N ALA A 170 -7.31 -5.08 16.04
CA ALA A 170 -6.15 -5.73 15.42
C ALA A 170 -5.58 -6.88 16.29
N GLN A 171 -5.67 -6.76 17.61
CA GLN A 171 -5.23 -7.78 18.56
C GLN A 171 -6.06 -9.06 18.46
N GLU A 172 -7.39 -8.92 18.38
CA GLU A 172 -8.30 -10.06 18.22
C GLU A 172 -8.13 -10.69 16.84
N LEU A 173 -7.95 -9.85 15.82
CA LEU A 173 -7.74 -10.31 14.45
C LEU A 173 -6.43 -11.06 14.29
N GLU A 174 -5.34 -10.60 14.89
CA GLU A 174 -4.03 -11.26 14.84
C GLU A 174 -4.09 -12.68 15.41
N ALA A 175 -4.85 -12.91 16.47
CA ALA A 175 -5.01 -14.24 17.07
C ALA A 175 -5.67 -15.26 16.12
N ILE A 176 -6.42 -14.80 15.11
CA ILE A 176 -7.16 -15.64 14.17
C ILE A 176 -6.49 -15.67 12.80
N ILE A 177 -6.07 -14.51 12.30
CA ILE A 177 -5.44 -14.29 10.99
C ILE A 177 -4.17 -13.45 11.19
N PRO A 178 -3.06 -14.04 11.68
CA PRO A 178 -1.85 -13.28 11.99
C PRO A 178 -1.32 -12.47 10.80
N GLY A 179 -1.39 -13.04 9.59
CA GLY A 179 -0.92 -12.40 8.36
C GLY A 179 -1.75 -11.19 7.90
N ALA A 180 -2.89 -10.89 8.55
CA ALA A 180 -3.68 -9.69 8.27
C ALA A 180 -3.25 -8.49 9.13
N VAL A 181 -2.34 -8.68 10.09
CA VAL A 181 -1.93 -7.63 11.04
C VAL A 181 -0.43 -7.38 10.92
N ALA A 182 -0.06 -6.11 10.91
CA ALA A 182 1.32 -5.67 11.00
C ALA A 182 1.52 -4.80 12.24
N MET A 183 2.73 -4.79 12.79
CA MET A 183 3.10 -3.93 13.91
C MET A 183 4.09 -2.85 13.43
N THR A 184 3.92 -1.63 13.92
CA THR A 184 4.89 -0.55 13.73
C THR A 184 6.01 -0.66 14.75
N GLU A 185 7.07 0.15 14.61
CA GLU A 185 8.16 0.16 15.58
C GLU A 185 7.72 0.75 16.92
N GLU A 186 6.74 1.66 16.88
CA GLU A 186 6.12 2.34 18.02
C GLU A 186 5.10 1.45 18.74
N GLY A 187 4.76 0.29 18.14
CA GLY A 187 3.88 -0.71 18.73
C GLY A 187 2.41 -0.62 18.29
N ASP A 188 2.08 0.25 17.34
CA ASP A 188 0.75 0.29 16.74
C ASP A 188 0.49 -0.96 15.90
N ARG A 189 -0.75 -1.42 15.90
CA ARG A 189 -1.18 -2.58 15.10
C ARG A 189 -2.06 -2.13 13.95
N LEU A 190 -1.64 -2.45 12.73
CA LEU A 190 -2.27 -2.06 11.48
C LEU A 190 -2.98 -3.28 10.86
N VAL A 191 -4.15 -3.08 10.27
CA VAL A 191 -4.95 -4.16 9.66
C VAL A 191 -4.94 -4.06 8.14
N ASN A 192 -4.55 -5.15 7.47
CA ASN A 192 -4.78 -5.36 6.04
C ASN A 192 -6.17 -5.97 5.81
N TYR A 193 -7.18 -5.12 5.68
CA TYR A 193 -8.56 -5.57 5.40
C TYR A 193 -8.69 -6.36 4.09
N SER A 194 -7.81 -6.13 3.10
CA SER A 194 -7.84 -6.88 1.83
C SER A 194 -7.50 -8.36 2.02
N ALA A 195 -6.77 -8.71 3.08
CA ALA A 195 -6.47 -10.10 3.42
C ALA A 195 -7.73 -10.90 3.82
N LEU A 196 -8.82 -10.23 4.23
CA LEU A 196 -10.07 -10.87 4.61
C LEU A 196 -10.89 -11.31 3.39
N ILE A 197 -10.75 -10.63 2.25
CA ILE A 197 -11.52 -10.90 1.02
C ILE A 197 -11.46 -12.38 0.57
N PRO A 198 -10.28 -13.02 0.42
CA PRO A 198 -10.22 -14.42 0.01
C PRO A 198 -10.82 -15.38 1.06
N ILE A 199 -10.74 -15.05 2.35
CA ILE A 199 -11.31 -15.85 3.44
C ILE A 199 -12.84 -15.75 3.40
N LEU A 200 -13.38 -14.54 3.28
CA LEU A 200 -14.82 -14.30 3.13
C LEU A 200 -15.36 -14.97 1.86
N THR A 201 -14.60 -14.91 0.75
CA THR A 201 -14.95 -15.61 -0.50
C THR A 201 -15.05 -17.12 -0.29
N GLY A 202 -14.05 -17.71 0.39
CA GLY A 202 -14.07 -19.13 0.73
C GLY A 202 -15.26 -19.50 1.62
N ALA A 203 -15.56 -18.69 2.63
CA ALA A 203 -16.69 -18.90 3.52
C ALA A 203 -18.03 -18.83 2.76
N ILE A 204 -18.21 -17.87 1.86
CA ILE A 204 -19.42 -17.79 1.02
C ILE A 204 -19.56 -19.03 0.14
N GLN A 205 -18.48 -19.45 -0.54
CA GLN A 205 -18.49 -20.66 -1.37
C GLN A 205 -18.84 -21.92 -0.56
N GLU A 206 -18.29 -22.05 0.65
CA GLU A 206 -18.60 -23.14 1.57
C GLU A 206 -20.05 -23.11 2.05
N LEU A 207 -20.57 -21.93 2.41
CA LEU A 207 -21.96 -21.74 2.80
C LEU A 207 -22.91 -22.09 1.65
N THR A 208 -22.63 -21.62 0.43
CA THR A 208 -23.42 -21.97 -0.77
C THR A 208 -23.44 -23.48 -1.01
N ALA A 209 -22.31 -24.16 -0.85
CA ALA A 209 -22.24 -25.63 -1.00
C ALA A 209 -23.08 -26.36 0.06
N ARG A 210 -23.05 -25.89 1.31
CA ARG A 210 -23.86 -26.46 2.40
C ARG A 210 -25.36 -26.26 2.17
N VAL A 211 -25.77 -25.07 1.73
CA VAL A 211 -27.18 -24.78 1.40
C VAL A 211 -27.67 -25.71 0.31
N ALA A 212 -26.91 -25.86 -0.79
CA ALA A 212 -27.28 -26.78 -1.87
C ALA A 212 -27.40 -28.24 -1.40
N ALA A 213 -26.48 -28.68 -0.52
CA ALA A 213 -26.54 -30.03 0.06
C ALA A 213 -27.78 -30.23 0.93
N LEU A 214 -28.13 -29.25 1.77
CA LEU A 214 -29.32 -29.30 2.62
C LEU A 214 -30.60 -29.27 1.80
N GLU A 215 -30.70 -28.42 0.78
CA GLU A 215 -31.84 -28.39 -0.15
C GLU A 215 -32.03 -29.73 -0.87
N SER A 216 -30.94 -30.37 -1.29
CA SER A 216 -31.00 -31.70 -1.89
C SER A 216 -31.49 -32.76 -0.92
N GLN A 217 -31.09 -32.68 0.36
CA GLN A 217 -31.56 -33.60 1.40
C GLN A 217 -33.05 -33.41 1.71
N LEU A 218 -33.52 -32.17 1.77
CA LEU A 218 -34.94 -31.86 1.99
C LEU A 218 -35.81 -32.41 0.86
N LYS A 219 -35.41 -32.18 -0.41
CA LYS A 219 -36.08 -32.75 -1.59
C LYS A 219 -36.11 -34.27 -1.56
N ALA A 220 -34.99 -34.92 -1.20
CA ALA A 220 -34.92 -36.38 -1.08
C ALA A 220 -35.77 -36.92 0.08
N ALA A 221 -35.96 -36.13 1.13
CA ALA A 221 -36.79 -36.48 2.28
C ALA A 221 -38.31 -36.25 2.05
N GLY A 222 -38.72 -35.84 0.85
CA GLY A 222 -40.13 -35.61 0.51
C GLY A 222 -40.76 -34.43 1.28
N LYS A 223 -39.93 -33.49 1.76
CA LYS A 223 -40.35 -32.24 2.39
C LYS A 223 -40.20 -31.08 1.43
#